data_AF-A0A7X7YIM3-F1
#
_entry.id   AF-A0A7X7YIM3-F1
#
_cell.length_a   1.000
_cell.length_b   1.000
_cell.length_c   1.000
_cell.angle_alpha   90.00
_cell.angle_beta   90.00
_cell.angle_gamma   90.00
#
_symmetry.space_group_name_H-M   'P 1'
#
loop_
_entity.id
_entity.type
_entity.pdbx_description
1 polymer ?
#
loop_
_entity_poly.entity_id
_entity_poly.type
_entity_poly.pdbx_seq_one_letter_code
_entity_poly.pdbx_strand_id
1 'polypeptide(L)'
;MQTIGILILIFCACLIAFSVQGCRNSKPATGSSSDPVVTVQQVDSLSRAQIEQMLQQLQKQKAPKPTMGAMCYDMAGPPPTADYVCPACGQKTVYSKDTSFVTWELGSCRREFEQMTKTDNLKMVLDESSFCSNCSPNADKHELVLKITYSDGTTHSAGGIHQSDLRMLTYFFKGSLSFKGLQDGTEPLKDHLPRLRELLGLEASAAKGQP
;
A
#
# COMPACT_ATOMS: atom_id res chain seq x y z
N MET A 1 39.62 33.95 39.79
CA MET A 1 38.64 33.12 39.05
C MET A 1 38.09 33.90 37.86
N GLN A 2 38.91 34.19 36.85
CA GLN A 2 38.50 35.00 35.69
C GLN A 2 39.09 34.51 34.35
N THR A 3 39.89 33.45 34.36
CA THR A 3 40.60 32.94 33.17
C THR A 3 39.97 31.68 32.55
N ILE A 4 38.95 31.08 33.18
CA ILE A 4 38.28 29.87 32.68
C ILE A 4 37.20 30.20 31.63
N GLY A 5 36.63 31.42 31.65
CA GLY A 5 35.56 31.82 30.72
C GLY A 5 36.00 32.07 29.28
N ILE A 6 37.28 32.32 29.02
CA ILE A 6 37.79 32.68 27.68
C ILE A 6 38.12 31.43 26.84
N LEU A 7 38.41 30.29 27.47
CA LEU A 7 38.73 29.04 26.76
C LEU A 7 37.50 28.36 26.14
N ILE A 8 36.29 28.57 26.68
CA ILE A 8 35.05 27.95 26.17
C ILE A 8 34.55 28.65 24.89
N LEU A 9 34.80 29.96 24.74
CA LEU A 9 34.40 30.72 23.54
C LEU A 9 35.27 30.40 22.31
N ILE A 10 36.52 29.98 22.50
CA ILE A 10 37.41 29.60 21.39
C ILE A 10 37.09 28.19 20.88
N PHE A 11 36.58 27.29 21.73
CA PHE A 11 36.20 25.94 21.31
C PHE A 11 34.87 25.89 20.54
N CYS A 12 33.96 26.86 20.76
CA CYS A 12 32.73 26.98 19.96
C CYS A 12 32.94 27.59 18.57
N ALA A 13 34.03 28.34 18.34
CA ALA A 13 34.32 28.93 17.03
C ALA A 13 34.98 27.94 16.05
N CYS A 14 35.69 26.91 16.53
CA CYS A 14 36.36 25.94 15.67
C CYS A 14 35.43 24.84 15.10
N LEU A 15 34.24 24.64 15.64
CA LEU A 15 33.28 23.65 15.13
C LEU A 15 32.44 24.15 13.94
N ILE A 16 32.54 25.44 13.58
CA ILE A 16 31.81 26.02 12.43
C ILE A 16 32.67 26.00 11.14
N ALA A 17 33.96 25.62 11.23
CA ALA A 17 34.87 25.65 10.06
C ALA A 17 34.97 24.31 9.28
N PHE A 18 34.27 23.24 9.68
CA PHE A 18 34.39 21.92 9.05
C PHE A 18 33.17 21.45 8.22
N SER A 19 32.23 22.34 7.90
CA SER A 19 31.03 21.99 7.12
C SER A 19 31.01 22.50 5.67
N VAL A 20 32.14 22.96 5.10
CA VAL A 20 32.19 23.45 3.71
C VAL A 20 33.35 22.84 2.93
N GLN A 21 33.30 21.54 2.65
CA GLN A 21 34.06 20.94 1.54
C GLN A 21 33.49 19.56 1.17
N GLY A 22 32.52 19.57 0.27
CA GLY A 22 31.91 18.35 -0.27
C GLY A 22 31.08 18.51 -1.53
N CYS A 23 31.09 19.67 -2.20
CA CYS A 23 30.50 19.80 -3.54
C CYS A 23 31.47 19.25 -4.58
N ARG A 24 31.46 17.92 -4.77
CA ARG A 24 32.09 17.29 -5.93
C ARG A 24 31.35 17.75 -7.19
N ASN A 25 32.13 18.42 -8.03
CA ASN A 25 31.78 18.94 -9.34
C ASN A 25 31.47 17.79 -10.31
N SER A 26 30.19 17.41 -10.43
CA SER A 26 29.72 16.57 -11.52
C SER A 26 29.32 17.47 -12.69
N LYS A 27 30.14 17.47 -13.74
CA LYS A 27 29.81 18.01 -15.07
C LYS A 27 28.39 17.54 -15.46
N PRO A 28 27.44 18.45 -15.76
CA PRO A 28 26.21 18.04 -16.40
C PRO A 28 26.56 17.62 -17.83
N ALA A 29 26.44 16.32 -18.11
CA ALA A 29 26.38 15.84 -19.48
C ALA A 29 25.04 16.29 -20.04
N THR A 30 25.07 17.34 -20.87
CA THR A 30 23.96 17.76 -21.74
C THR A 30 23.77 16.69 -22.82
N GLY A 31 23.16 15.57 -22.42
CA GLY A 31 22.52 14.62 -23.31
C GLY A 31 21.08 15.06 -23.48
N SER A 32 20.82 15.82 -24.55
CA SER A 32 19.47 16.08 -25.04
C SER A 32 18.92 14.77 -25.64
N SER A 33 18.45 13.84 -24.79
CA SER A 33 17.47 12.85 -25.24
C SER A 33 16.10 13.53 -25.16
N SER A 34 15.64 14.01 -26.30
CA SER A 34 14.24 14.36 -26.50
C SER A 34 13.44 13.07 -26.56
N ASP A 35 13.38 12.34 -25.45
CA ASP A 35 12.40 11.28 -25.29
C ASP A 35 11.04 11.96 -25.15
N PRO A 36 10.02 11.54 -25.93
CA PRO A 36 8.69 12.08 -25.81
C PRO A 36 8.17 11.80 -24.41
N VAL A 37 8.20 12.83 -23.55
CA VAL A 37 7.52 12.83 -22.27
C VAL A 37 6.03 12.79 -22.59
N VAL A 38 5.47 11.58 -22.53
CA VAL A 38 4.03 11.38 -22.56
C VAL A 38 3.48 12.10 -21.33
N THR A 39 2.95 13.29 -21.56
CA THR A 39 2.27 14.08 -20.54
C THR A 39 0.95 13.38 -20.31
N VAL A 40 0.94 12.42 -19.39
CA VAL A 40 -0.28 11.78 -18.91
C VAL A 40 -1.06 12.88 -18.21
N GLN A 41 -2.13 13.36 -18.86
CA GLN A 41 -3.09 14.25 -18.22
C GLN A 41 -3.50 13.62 -16.90
N GLN A 42 -3.38 14.38 -15.79
CA GLN A 42 -3.88 13.96 -14.49
C GLN A 42 -5.39 13.75 -14.63
N VAL A 43 -5.81 12.50 -14.80
CA VAL A 43 -7.22 12.13 -14.76
C VAL A 43 -7.55 11.96 -13.28
N ASP A 44 -8.36 12.87 -12.74
CA ASP A 44 -8.73 12.92 -11.31
C ASP A 44 -9.53 11.68 -10.83
N SER A 45 -9.89 10.76 -11.73
CA SER A 45 -10.52 9.48 -11.41
C SER A 45 -10.45 8.51 -12.59
N LEU A 46 -10.08 7.24 -12.35
CA LEU A 46 -10.11 6.22 -13.41
C LEU A 46 -11.54 5.67 -13.57
N SER A 47 -11.96 5.50 -14.83
CA SER A 47 -13.20 4.81 -15.16
C SER A 47 -13.00 3.29 -15.13
N ARG A 48 -14.10 2.55 -14.96
CA ARG A 48 -14.09 1.07 -15.02
C ARG A 48 -13.53 0.56 -16.35
N ALA A 49 -13.85 1.23 -17.45
CA ALA A 49 -13.34 0.89 -18.79
C ALA A 49 -11.81 1.05 -18.90
N GLN A 50 -11.24 2.09 -18.29
CA GLN A 50 -9.79 2.28 -18.26
C GLN A 50 -9.10 1.17 -17.46
N ILE A 51 -9.65 0.81 -16.31
CA ILE A 51 -9.12 -0.28 -15.47
C ILE A 51 -9.20 -1.62 -16.21
N GLU A 52 -10.32 -1.88 -16.90
CA GLU A 52 -10.45 -3.08 -17.72
C GLU A 52 -9.43 -3.12 -18.86
N GLN A 53 -9.17 -1.99 -19.52
CA GLN A 53 -8.11 -1.89 -20.52
C GLN A 53 -6.73 -2.20 -19.92
N MET A 54 -6.41 -1.69 -18.72
CA MET A 54 -5.16 -1.99 -18.03
C MET A 54 -5.03 -3.50 -17.71
N LEU A 55 -6.11 -4.14 -17.25
CA LEU A 55 -6.13 -5.59 -17.00
C LEU A 55 -5.94 -6.40 -18.29
N GLN A 56 -6.58 -6.00 -19.39
CA GLN A 56 -6.38 -6.64 -20.69
C GLN A 56 -4.93 -6.48 -21.20
N GLN A 57 -4.32 -5.33 -20.96
CA GLN A 57 -2.91 -5.10 -21.27
C GLN A 57 -2.02 -6.04 -20.45
N LEU A 58 -2.23 -6.12 -19.13
CA LEU A 58 -1.50 -7.05 -18.25
C LEU A 58 -1.65 -8.51 -18.70
N GLN A 59 -2.85 -8.93 -19.11
CA GLN A 59 -3.10 -10.29 -19.59
C GLN A 59 -2.34 -10.63 -20.89
N LYS A 60 -2.16 -9.66 -21.79
CA LYS A 60 -1.44 -9.86 -23.06
C LYS A 60 0.07 -9.93 -22.88
N GLN A 61 0.60 -9.32 -21.82
CA GLN A 61 2.04 -9.30 -21.58
C GLN A 61 2.58 -10.65 -21.10
N LYS A 62 3.86 -10.90 -21.39
CA LYS A 62 4.57 -12.09 -20.91
C LYS A 62 4.85 -11.91 -19.42
N ALA A 63 4.46 -12.89 -18.61
CA ALA A 63 4.69 -12.86 -17.17
C ALA A 63 6.20 -12.89 -16.88
N PRO A 64 6.71 -12.00 -16.00
CA PRO A 64 8.07 -12.13 -15.48
C PRO A 64 8.20 -13.43 -14.66
N LYS A 65 9.42 -13.99 -14.60
CA LYS A 65 9.67 -15.16 -13.76
C LYS A 65 9.61 -14.74 -12.29
N PRO A 66 8.93 -15.49 -11.42
CA PRO A 66 8.93 -15.18 -9.99
C PRO A 66 10.33 -15.35 -9.40
N THR A 67 10.66 -14.52 -8.43
CA THR A 67 11.91 -14.62 -7.66
C THR A 67 11.59 -15.01 -6.23
N MET A 68 12.32 -15.98 -5.71
CA MET A 68 12.17 -16.38 -4.31
C MET A 68 12.79 -15.33 -3.41
N GLY A 69 12.07 -14.96 -2.34
CA GLY A 69 12.56 -14.07 -1.30
C GLY A 69 13.62 -14.71 -0.42
N ALA A 70 14.29 -13.91 0.41
CA ALA A 70 15.25 -14.41 1.38
C ALA A 70 14.51 -15.04 2.58
N MET A 71 14.64 -16.36 2.76
CA MET A 71 14.08 -17.06 3.91
C MET A 71 14.92 -16.75 5.15
N CYS A 72 14.59 -15.66 5.84
CA CYS A 72 15.24 -15.31 7.09
C CYS A 72 14.19 -15.12 8.17
N TYR A 73 14.44 -15.75 9.32
CA TYR A 73 13.75 -15.65 10.60
C TYR A 73 12.53 -16.56 10.82
N ASP A 74 12.53 -17.17 12.00
CA ASP A 74 11.36 -17.80 12.60
C ASP A 74 10.39 -16.70 13.06
N MET A 75 9.16 -16.72 12.53
CA MET A 75 8.12 -15.81 13.01
C MET A 75 7.66 -16.25 14.40
N ALA A 76 7.76 -15.35 15.38
CA ALA A 76 7.09 -15.55 16.66
C ALA A 76 5.58 -15.72 16.42
N GLY A 77 4.96 -16.72 17.07
CA GLY A 77 3.52 -16.94 16.98
C GLY A 77 2.71 -15.75 17.50
N PRO A 78 1.46 -15.57 17.05
CA PRO A 78 0.64 -14.45 17.48
C PRO A 78 0.30 -14.60 18.97
N PRO A 79 0.06 -13.49 19.68
CA PRO A 79 -0.40 -13.56 21.06
C PRO A 79 -1.77 -14.28 21.15
N PRO A 80 -2.11 -14.85 22.32
CA PRO A 80 -3.40 -15.55 22.52
C PRO A 80 -4.61 -14.63 22.46
N THR A 81 -4.39 -13.32 22.64
CA THR A 81 -5.42 -12.29 22.49
C THR A 81 -4.83 -11.10 21.74
N ALA A 82 -5.67 -10.40 20.99
CA ALA A 82 -5.31 -9.18 20.28
C ALA A 82 -6.28 -8.06 20.62
N ASP A 83 -5.75 -6.86 20.82
CA ASP A 83 -6.52 -5.67 21.15
C ASP A 83 -6.69 -4.81 19.90
N TYR A 84 -7.94 -4.59 19.49
CA TYR A 84 -8.29 -3.64 18.45
C TYR A 84 -8.84 -2.35 19.05
N VAL A 85 -8.33 -1.20 18.61
CA VAL A 85 -8.90 0.12 18.96
C VAL A 85 -9.52 0.70 17.70
N CYS A 86 -10.84 0.94 17.75
CA CYS A 86 -11.58 1.44 16.60
C CYS A 86 -11.20 2.90 16.30
N PRO A 87 -10.78 3.24 15.07
CA PRO A 87 -10.44 4.61 14.70
C PRO A 87 -11.67 5.53 14.65
N ALA A 88 -12.88 4.98 14.47
CA ALA A 88 -14.11 5.76 14.36
C ALA A 88 -14.69 6.18 15.74
N CYS A 89 -14.69 5.27 16.73
CA CYS A 89 -15.31 5.53 18.03
C CYS A 89 -14.35 5.44 19.23
N GLY A 90 -13.09 5.05 19.02
CA GLY A 90 -12.09 4.90 20.08
C GLY A 90 -12.28 3.70 21.01
N GLN A 91 -13.35 2.91 20.85
CA GLN A 91 -13.62 1.76 21.70
C GLN A 91 -12.65 0.60 21.43
N LYS A 92 -12.31 -0.11 22.51
CA LYS A 92 -11.43 -1.27 22.48
C LYS A 92 -12.25 -2.55 22.33
N THR A 93 -11.89 -3.40 21.38
CA THR A 93 -12.44 -4.74 21.19
C THR A 93 -11.33 -5.77 21.37
N VAL A 94 -11.54 -6.75 22.24
CA VAL A 94 -10.55 -7.82 22.51
C VAL A 94 -10.92 -9.06 21.72
N TYR A 95 -9.97 -9.55 20.94
CA TYR A 95 -10.11 -10.72 20.08
C TYR A 95 -9.35 -11.91 20.67
N SER A 96 -10.03 -13.05 20.78
CA SER A 96 -9.42 -14.35 21.12
C SER A 96 -9.26 -15.27 19.91
N LYS A 97 -9.87 -14.91 18.78
CA LYS A 97 -9.74 -15.54 17.47
C LYS A 97 -9.15 -14.52 16.49
N ASP A 98 -8.53 -14.99 15.41
CA ASP A 98 -7.94 -14.12 14.37
C ASP A 98 -6.92 -13.10 14.90
N THR A 99 -6.23 -13.46 16.00
CA THR A 99 -5.28 -12.57 16.66
C THR A 99 -4.10 -12.19 15.76
N SER A 100 -3.70 -13.06 14.83
CA SER A 100 -2.69 -12.76 13.82
C SER A 100 -3.11 -11.63 12.88
N PHE A 101 -4.36 -11.65 12.41
CA PHE A 101 -4.87 -10.62 11.50
C PHE A 101 -4.90 -9.27 12.20
N VAL A 102 -5.51 -9.20 13.40
CA VAL A 102 -5.61 -7.94 14.17
C VAL A 102 -4.24 -7.41 14.56
N THR A 103 -3.31 -8.28 14.98
CA THR A 103 -1.99 -7.87 15.48
C THR A 103 -1.04 -7.46 14.36
N TRP A 104 -1.02 -8.18 13.23
CA TRP A 104 0.01 -8.01 12.20
C TRP A 104 -0.54 -7.51 10.86
N GLU A 105 -1.65 -8.10 10.40
CA GLU A 105 -2.17 -7.87 9.06
C GLU A 105 -2.85 -6.51 8.95
N LEU A 106 -3.71 -6.16 9.93
CA LEU A 106 -4.51 -4.94 9.88
C LEU A 106 -3.65 -3.68 9.87
N GLY A 107 -2.63 -3.63 10.75
CA GLY A 107 -1.66 -2.54 10.76
C GLY A 107 -0.87 -2.44 9.45
N SER A 108 -0.59 -3.57 8.80
CA SER A 108 0.09 -3.61 7.51
C SER A 108 -0.81 -3.15 6.37
N CYS A 109 -2.10 -3.54 6.39
CA CYS A 109 -3.09 -3.04 5.44
C CYS A 109 -3.24 -1.52 5.50
N ARG A 110 -3.32 -0.94 6.71
CA ARG A 110 -3.38 0.52 6.89
C ARG A 110 -2.20 1.24 6.25
N ARG A 111 -0.97 0.74 6.45
CA ARG A 111 0.25 1.34 5.88
C ARG A 111 0.28 1.23 4.36
N GLU A 112 -0.05 0.07 3.79
CA GLU A 112 -0.11 -0.12 2.33
C GLU A 112 -1.20 0.76 1.72
N PHE A 113 -2.38 0.84 2.34
CA PHE A 113 -3.48 1.69 1.90
C PHE A 113 -3.09 3.18 1.90
N GLU A 114 -2.39 3.65 2.93
CA GLU A 114 -1.87 5.02 2.99
C GLU A 114 -0.84 5.30 1.87
N GLN A 115 -0.03 4.31 1.49
CA GLN A 115 0.91 4.47 0.38
C GLN A 115 0.20 4.49 -0.98
N MET A 116 -0.78 3.59 -1.16
CA MET A 116 -1.59 3.48 -2.39
C MET A 116 -2.34 4.78 -2.67
N THR A 117 -3.03 5.33 -1.66
CA THR A 117 -3.81 6.58 -1.78
C THR A 117 -2.97 7.83 -2.06
N LYS A 118 -1.64 7.78 -1.85
CA LYS A 118 -0.71 8.87 -2.22
C LYS A 118 -0.35 8.87 -3.70
N THR A 119 -0.42 7.72 -4.36
CA THR A 119 0.00 7.59 -5.77
C THR A 119 -1.16 7.52 -6.74
N ASP A 120 -2.35 7.13 -6.26
CA ASP A 120 -3.45 6.75 -7.12
C ASP A 120 -4.56 7.80 -7.09
N ASN A 121 -5.08 8.16 -8.27
CA ASN A 121 -6.16 9.13 -8.41
C ASN A 121 -7.55 8.52 -8.15
N LEU A 122 -7.63 7.44 -7.37
CA LEU A 122 -8.88 6.73 -7.15
C LEU A 122 -9.42 6.99 -5.74
N LYS A 123 -10.71 7.31 -5.66
CA LYS A 123 -11.38 7.52 -4.38
C LYS A 123 -11.63 6.17 -3.72
N MET A 124 -10.73 5.79 -2.83
CA MET A 124 -10.78 4.53 -2.09
C MET A 124 -10.96 4.80 -0.61
N VAL A 125 -11.67 3.91 0.08
CA VAL A 125 -11.84 3.92 1.54
C VAL A 125 -11.63 2.51 2.06
N LEU A 126 -10.78 2.38 3.07
CA LEU A 126 -10.61 1.13 3.81
C LEU A 126 -11.55 1.14 5.01
N ASP A 127 -12.54 0.25 5.01
CA ASP A 127 -13.56 0.16 6.03
C ASP A 127 -13.25 -0.98 7.01
N GLU A 128 -13.04 -0.60 8.26
CA GLU A 128 -12.73 -1.49 9.38
C GLU A 128 -13.89 -1.63 10.37
N SER A 129 -15.09 -1.10 10.06
CA SER A 129 -16.19 -1.02 11.01
C SER A 129 -16.61 -2.39 11.56
N SER A 130 -16.44 -3.46 10.77
CA SER A 130 -16.73 -4.85 11.15
C SER A 130 -15.87 -5.34 12.31
N PHE A 131 -14.70 -4.74 12.56
CA PHE A 131 -13.80 -5.10 13.68
C PHE A 131 -14.19 -4.42 15.00
N CYS A 132 -15.14 -3.50 15.01
CA CYS A 132 -15.57 -2.86 16.25
C CYS A 132 -16.91 -3.43 16.72
N SER A 133 -16.93 -4.04 17.90
CA SER A 133 -18.18 -4.53 18.51
C SER A 133 -19.19 -3.42 18.80
N ASN A 134 -18.74 -2.18 18.96
CA ASN A 134 -19.63 -1.03 19.15
C ASN A 134 -20.18 -0.47 17.83
N CYS A 135 -19.35 -0.36 16.78
CA CYS A 135 -19.81 0.14 15.48
C CYS A 135 -20.62 -0.90 14.70
N SER A 136 -20.35 -2.19 14.92
CA SER A 136 -21.00 -3.30 14.22
C SER A 136 -21.29 -4.44 15.19
N PRO A 137 -22.26 -4.28 16.11
CA PRO A 137 -22.54 -5.25 17.18
C PRO A 137 -22.99 -6.62 16.67
N ASN A 138 -23.56 -6.67 15.46
CA ASN A 138 -24.08 -7.89 14.84
C ASN A 138 -23.28 -8.29 13.60
N ALA A 139 -21.96 -8.05 13.57
CA ALA A 139 -21.13 -8.50 12.48
C ALA A 139 -21.01 -10.03 12.50
N ASP A 140 -21.54 -10.71 11.48
CA ASP A 140 -21.38 -12.17 11.34
C ASP A 140 -19.92 -12.57 11.10
N LYS A 141 -19.14 -11.67 10.47
CA LYS A 141 -17.73 -11.88 10.15
C LYS A 141 -16.93 -10.57 10.29
N HIS A 142 -15.77 -10.66 10.93
CA HIS A 142 -14.82 -9.56 11.04
C HIS A 142 -13.91 -9.56 9.81
N GLU A 143 -14.22 -8.72 8.82
CA GLU A 143 -13.45 -8.62 7.60
C GLU A 143 -13.20 -7.18 7.19
N LEU A 144 -12.01 -6.94 6.65
CA LEU A 144 -11.61 -5.66 6.10
C LEU A 144 -12.26 -5.48 4.73
N VAL A 145 -12.90 -4.33 4.50
CA VAL A 145 -13.61 -4.04 3.24
C VAL A 145 -12.95 -2.86 2.54
N LEU A 146 -12.60 -3.04 1.27
CA LEU A 146 -12.12 -1.97 0.40
C LEU A 146 -13.30 -1.43 -0.42
N LYS A 147 -13.61 -0.15 -0.24
CA LYS A 147 -14.62 0.58 -1.01
C LYS A 147 -13.94 1.42 -2.07
N ILE A 148 -14.36 1.27 -3.31
CA ILE A 148 -13.78 1.93 -4.49
C ILE A 148 -14.87 2.73 -5.18
N THR A 149 -14.68 4.04 -5.34
CA THR A 149 -15.61 4.90 -6.09
C THR A 149 -14.98 5.31 -7.41
N TYR A 150 -15.63 4.93 -8.52
CA TYR A 150 -15.16 5.23 -9.88
C TYR A 150 -15.61 6.62 -10.34
N SER A 151 -15.09 7.06 -11.49
CA SER A 151 -15.42 8.36 -12.08
C SER A 151 -16.89 8.53 -12.47
N ASP A 152 -17.61 7.43 -12.71
CA ASP A 152 -19.05 7.43 -13.00
C ASP A 152 -19.92 7.52 -11.72
N GLY A 153 -19.29 7.62 -10.54
CA GLY A 153 -19.97 7.67 -9.24
C GLY A 153 -20.42 6.30 -8.73
N THR A 154 -20.19 5.21 -9.48
CA THR A 154 -20.47 3.86 -8.98
C THR A 154 -19.48 3.50 -7.88
N THR A 155 -19.96 2.81 -6.85
CA THR A 155 -19.13 2.30 -5.76
C THR A 155 -19.12 0.78 -5.79
N HIS A 156 -17.92 0.20 -5.75
CA HIS A 156 -17.71 -1.23 -5.52
C HIS A 156 -17.17 -1.47 -4.12
N SER A 157 -17.49 -2.62 -3.54
CA SER A 157 -16.99 -3.04 -2.23
C SER A 157 -16.49 -4.47 -2.32
N ALA A 158 -15.24 -4.69 -1.92
CA ALA A 158 -14.62 -6.02 -1.83
C ALA A 158 -14.27 -6.32 -0.37
N GLY A 159 -14.76 -7.44 0.15
CA GLY A 159 -14.48 -7.92 1.51
C GLY A 159 -13.28 -8.87 1.57
N GLY A 160 -12.84 -9.18 2.79
CA GLY A 160 -11.73 -10.11 3.01
C GLY A 160 -10.40 -9.58 2.46
N ILE A 161 -10.13 -8.29 2.65
CA ILE A 161 -8.92 -7.63 2.15
C ILE A 161 -7.71 -8.01 3.00
N HIS A 162 -6.64 -8.41 2.32
CA HIS A 162 -5.33 -8.69 2.89
C HIS A 162 -4.28 -7.64 2.48
N GLN A 163 -3.12 -7.65 3.14
CA GLN A 163 -1.99 -6.78 2.81
C GLN A 163 -1.53 -7.02 1.37
N SER A 164 -1.48 -8.29 0.95
CA SER A 164 -1.10 -8.68 -0.40
C SER A 164 -2.04 -8.07 -1.46
N ASP A 165 -3.35 -8.00 -1.18
CA ASP A 165 -4.33 -7.38 -2.09
C ASP A 165 -4.03 -5.91 -2.34
N LEU A 166 -3.81 -5.13 -1.27
CA LEU A 166 -3.50 -3.70 -1.37
C LEU A 166 -2.15 -3.46 -2.06
N ARG A 167 -1.17 -4.32 -1.80
CA ARG A 167 0.12 -4.26 -2.48
C ARG A 167 -0.02 -4.59 -3.97
N MET A 168 -0.78 -5.63 -4.33
CA MET A 168 -1.06 -5.96 -5.73
C MET A 168 -1.70 -4.79 -6.45
N LEU A 169 -2.72 -4.17 -5.85
CA LEU A 169 -3.38 -2.97 -6.39
C LEU A 169 -2.39 -1.82 -6.60
N THR A 170 -1.54 -1.54 -5.61
CA THR A 170 -0.50 -0.49 -5.72
C THR A 170 0.43 -0.73 -6.91
N TYR A 171 0.91 -1.95 -7.12
CA TYR A 171 1.79 -2.27 -8.25
C TYR A 171 1.04 -2.29 -9.58
N PHE A 172 -0.22 -2.72 -9.58
CA PHE A 172 -1.10 -2.68 -10.74
C PHE A 172 -1.35 -1.23 -11.22
N PHE A 173 -1.70 -0.31 -10.31
CA PHE A 173 -1.90 1.10 -10.67
C PHE A 173 -0.61 1.80 -11.13
N LYS A 174 0.55 1.34 -10.66
CA LYS A 174 1.87 1.76 -11.16
C LYS A 174 2.23 1.16 -12.53
N GLY A 175 1.40 0.31 -13.12
CA GLY A 175 1.66 -0.35 -14.40
C GLY A 175 2.77 -1.42 -14.35
N SER A 176 3.08 -1.94 -13.16
CA SER A 176 4.05 -3.02 -13.00
C SER A 176 3.48 -4.36 -13.46
N LEU A 177 4.36 -5.33 -13.80
CA LEU A 177 3.96 -6.69 -14.21
C LEU A 177 4.12 -7.73 -13.10
N SER A 178 4.82 -7.35 -12.03
CA SER A 178 5.00 -8.12 -10.82
C SER A 178 4.87 -7.20 -9.62
N PHE A 179 4.62 -7.80 -8.46
CA PHE A 179 4.62 -7.11 -7.18
C PHE A 179 5.60 -7.80 -6.23
N LYS A 180 6.04 -7.07 -5.20
CA LYS A 180 6.89 -7.64 -4.16
C LYS A 180 6.04 -8.44 -3.17
N GLY A 181 6.28 -9.74 -3.09
CA GLY A 181 5.68 -10.63 -2.11
C GLY A 181 6.33 -10.49 -0.73
N LEU A 182 6.32 -11.58 0.03
CA LEU A 182 7.04 -11.67 1.29
C LEU A 182 8.55 -11.75 1.05
N GLN A 183 9.35 -11.20 1.98
CA GLN A 183 10.81 -11.33 2.00
C GLN A 183 11.52 -10.88 0.69
N ASP A 184 11.03 -9.82 0.06
CA ASP A 184 11.52 -9.31 -1.24
C ASP A 184 11.40 -10.30 -2.41
N GLY A 185 10.64 -11.39 -2.24
CA GLY A 185 10.21 -12.22 -3.35
C GLY A 185 9.38 -11.42 -4.34
N THR A 186 9.33 -11.85 -5.60
CA THR A 186 8.46 -11.23 -6.60
C THR A 186 7.55 -12.26 -7.23
N GLU A 187 6.31 -11.84 -7.43
CA GLU A 187 5.27 -12.65 -8.04
C GLU A 187 4.67 -11.90 -9.24
N PRO A 188 4.40 -12.57 -10.36
CA PRO A 188 3.77 -11.94 -11.52
C PRO A 188 2.31 -11.59 -11.21
N LEU A 189 1.91 -10.34 -11.48
CA LEU A 189 0.53 -9.88 -11.28
C LEU A 189 -0.47 -10.62 -12.19
N LYS A 190 0.02 -11.13 -13.33
CA LYS A 190 -0.80 -11.89 -14.28
C LYS A 190 -1.47 -13.11 -13.64
N ASP A 191 -0.79 -13.78 -12.70
CA ASP A 191 -1.30 -14.99 -12.05
C ASP A 191 -2.41 -14.66 -11.04
N HIS A 192 -2.51 -13.39 -10.64
CA HIS A 192 -3.49 -12.86 -9.69
C HIS A 192 -4.61 -12.06 -10.35
N LEU A 193 -4.76 -12.15 -11.68
CA LEU A 193 -5.82 -11.46 -12.43
C LEU A 193 -7.25 -11.71 -11.90
N PRO A 194 -7.66 -12.94 -11.52
CA PRO A 194 -8.99 -13.16 -10.96
C PRO A 194 -9.22 -12.35 -9.68
N ARG A 195 -8.24 -12.37 -8.75
CA ARG A 195 -8.33 -11.60 -7.51
C ARG A 195 -8.36 -10.09 -7.77
N LEU A 196 -7.54 -9.59 -8.69
CA LEU A 196 -7.57 -8.18 -9.11
C LEU A 196 -8.94 -7.78 -9.68
N ARG A 197 -9.57 -8.63 -10.49
CA ARG A 197 -10.91 -8.37 -11.05
C ARG A 197 -11.98 -8.33 -9.96
N GLU A 198 -11.93 -9.23 -8.99
CA GLU A 198 -12.81 -9.22 -7.82
C GLU A 198 -12.65 -7.93 -7.00
N LEU A 199 -11.41 -7.57 -6.65
CA LEU A 199 -11.09 -6.36 -5.88
C LEU A 199 -11.57 -5.09 -6.59
N LEU A 200 -11.47 -5.06 -7.92
CA LEU A 200 -11.83 -3.94 -8.77
C LEU A 200 -13.28 -4.02 -9.29
N GLY A 201 -14.09 -4.99 -8.85
CA GLY A 201 -15.49 -5.11 -9.26
C GLY A 201 -15.69 -5.29 -10.77
N LEU A 202 -14.72 -5.91 -11.45
CA LEU A 202 -14.73 -6.18 -12.90
C LEU A 202 -14.96 -7.65 -13.23
N GLU A 203 -15.35 -8.43 -12.23
CA GLU A 203 -15.99 -9.72 -12.48
C GLU A 203 -17.16 -9.49 -13.42
N ALA A 204 -17.22 -10.27 -14.49
CA ALA A 204 -18.38 -10.28 -15.35
C ALA A 204 -19.60 -10.49 -14.46
N SER A 205 -20.70 -9.81 -14.77
CA SER A 205 -22.03 -10.13 -14.27
C SER A 205 -22.46 -11.55 -14.70
N ALA A 206 -21.66 -12.57 -14.41
CA ALA A 206 -22.04 -13.96 -14.42
C ALA A 206 -22.83 -14.17 -13.12
N ALA A 207 -24.13 -13.90 -13.24
CA ALA A 207 -25.21 -14.43 -12.43
C ALA A 207 -24.81 -14.84 -11.00
N LYS A 208 -25.15 -13.99 -10.03
CA LYS A 208 -25.59 -14.50 -8.72
C LYS A 208 -26.85 -15.37 -8.97
N GLY A 209 -26.63 -16.61 -9.40
CA GLY A 209 -27.55 -17.71 -9.19
C GLY A 209 -27.52 -18.01 -7.71
N GLN A 210 -28.38 -17.31 -6.99
CA GLN A 210 -28.70 -17.56 -5.60
C GLN A 210 -29.39 -18.93 -5.54
N PRO A 211 -28.91 -19.90 -4.72
CA PRO A 211 -29.72 -21.07 -4.39
C PRO A 211 -30.96 -20.67 -3.59
#